data_AF-A0A938BPG8-F1
#
_entry.id   AF-A0A938BPG8-F1
#
_cell.length_a   1.000
_cell.length_b   1.000
_cell.length_c   1.000
_cell.angle_alpha   90.00
_cell.angle_beta   90.00
_cell.angle_gamma   90.00
#
_symmetry.space_group_name_H-M   'P 1'
#
loop_
_entity.id
_entity.type
_entity.pdbx_description
1 polymer ?
#
loop_
_entity_poly.entity_id
_entity_poly.type
_entity_poly.pdbx_seq_one_letter_code
_entity_poly.pdbx_strand_id
1 'polypeptide(L)'
;MEKIARDKLRLMNYIGSKHSLLAEIRGTLAAHGLAGSGGVFLDAFAGTTVVGQMAQQLGFRTISNDIQHYSYVLAQAFLVQDGPPVFSGLLPDLGVPDALAAAFLEKTRTFGYLRKEAGSWLTASTPLVRVLAWLDALPGHNGPFVDAYCEGGDAGRNYFS
;
A
#
# COMPACT_ATOMS: atom_id res chain seq x y z
N MET A 1 -19.30 -24.99 -1.98
CA MET A 1 -18.66 -24.19 -3.04
C MET A 1 -17.73 -23.18 -2.40
N GLU A 2 -16.58 -23.71 -1.99
CA GLU A 2 -15.52 -23.03 -1.25
C GLU A 2 -14.58 -22.36 -2.27
N LYS A 3 -14.87 -21.11 -2.61
CA LYS A 3 -14.00 -20.32 -3.50
C LYS A 3 -14.09 -18.81 -3.28
N ILE A 4 -14.32 -18.38 -2.03
CA ILE A 4 -14.29 -16.97 -1.62
C ILE A 4 -13.48 -16.85 -0.33
N ALA A 5 -12.17 -17.11 -0.42
CA ALA A 5 -11.19 -16.79 0.63
C ALA A 5 -9.75 -16.83 0.08
N ARG A 6 -9.53 -16.30 -1.13
CA ARG A 6 -8.17 -15.91 -1.52
C ARG A 6 -8.09 -14.41 -1.37
N ASP A 7 -7.75 -13.99 -0.14
CA ASP A 7 -7.06 -12.73 0.21
C ASP A 7 -5.78 -12.61 -0.64
N LYS A 8 -5.94 -12.44 -1.95
CA LYS A 8 -4.85 -12.31 -2.91
C LYS A 8 -4.74 -10.84 -3.28
N LEU A 9 -4.21 -10.05 -2.34
CA LEU A 9 -3.24 -9.04 -2.75
C LEU A 9 -2.08 -9.81 -3.41
N ARG A 10 -2.23 -10.12 -4.70
CA ARG A 10 -1.08 -10.54 -5.51
C ARG A 10 -0.24 -9.29 -5.67
N LEU A 11 0.72 -9.12 -4.77
CA LEU A 11 1.80 -8.17 -4.98
C LEU A 11 2.48 -8.49 -6.30
N MET A 12 2.97 -7.43 -6.93
CA MET A 12 3.74 -7.40 -8.18
C MET A 12 4.35 -8.76 -8.54
N ASN A 13 4.01 -9.26 -9.73
CA ASN A 13 4.64 -10.47 -10.25
C ASN A 13 6.15 -10.26 -10.29
N TYR A 14 6.86 -11.00 -9.46
CA TYR A 14 8.30 -10.89 -9.32
C TYR A 14 8.92 -12.28 -9.32
N ILE A 15 9.83 -12.49 -10.26
CA ILE A 15 10.52 -13.76 -10.44
C ILE A 15 11.35 -14.03 -9.19
N GLY A 16 11.22 -15.23 -8.64
CA GLY A 16 11.95 -15.61 -7.42
C GLY A 16 11.38 -15.00 -6.12
N SER A 17 10.19 -14.38 -6.17
CA SER A 17 9.48 -13.93 -4.96
C SER A 17 9.34 -15.08 -3.95
N LYS A 18 9.68 -14.80 -2.69
CA LYS A 18 9.61 -15.77 -1.58
C LYS A 18 8.22 -15.86 -0.94
N HIS A 19 7.19 -15.32 -1.60
CA HIS A 19 5.83 -15.26 -1.04
C HIS A 19 5.29 -16.63 -0.61
N SER A 20 5.52 -17.69 -1.41
CA SER A 20 5.08 -19.05 -1.06
C SER A 20 5.84 -19.67 0.12
N LEU A 21 7.03 -19.15 0.45
CA LEU A 21 7.89 -19.65 1.52
C LEU A 21 7.71 -18.87 2.83
N LEU A 22 6.90 -17.80 2.85
CA LEU A 22 6.74 -16.97 4.05
C LEU A 22 6.20 -17.74 5.25
N ALA A 23 5.34 -18.74 5.04
CA ALA A 23 4.80 -19.54 6.13
C ALA A 23 5.91 -20.37 6.81
N GLU A 24 6.81 -20.96 6.01
CA GLU A 24 7.94 -21.75 6.48
C GLU A 24 8.97 -20.87 7.21
N ILE A 25 9.34 -19.73 6.62
CA ILE A 25 10.29 -18.77 7.25
C ILE A 25 9.76 -18.31 8.61
N ARG A 26 8.47 -17.93 8.70
CA ARG A 26 7.84 -17.57 9.98
C ARG A 26 7.90 -18.71 10.99
N GLY A 27 7.62 -19.94 10.55
CA GLY A 27 7.68 -21.14 11.38
C GLY A 27 9.08 -21.38 11.96
N THR A 28 10.12 -21.27 11.13
CA THR A 28 11.51 -21.41 11.58
C THR A 28 11.89 -20.33 12.60
N LEU A 29 11.56 -19.07 12.34
CA LEU A 29 11.85 -17.97 13.29
C LEU A 29 11.13 -18.17 14.62
N ALA A 30 9.88 -18.63 14.61
CA ALA A 30 9.11 -18.93 15.81
C ALA A 30 9.68 -20.13 16.59
N ALA A 31 10.08 -21.20 15.91
CA ALA A 31 10.67 -22.39 16.53
C ALA A 31 11.97 -22.08 17.29
N HIS A 32 12.71 -21.06 16.87
CA HIS A 32 13.90 -20.55 17.56
C HIS A 32 13.62 -19.44 18.57
N GLY A 33 12.34 -19.11 18.84
CA GLY A 33 11.97 -18.05 19.79
C GLY A 33 12.36 -16.63 19.34
N LEU A 34 12.58 -16.41 18.04
CA LEU A 34 13.02 -15.12 17.51
C LEU A 34 11.85 -14.19 17.17
N ALA A 35 10.66 -14.75 16.90
CA ALA A 35 9.45 -13.96 16.66
C ALA A 35 9.10 -13.14 17.90
N GLY A 36 8.89 -11.83 17.73
CA GLY A 36 8.59 -10.89 18.81
C GLY A 36 9.79 -10.46 19.65
N SER A 37 11.02 -10.88 19.29
CA SER A 37 12.23 -10.58 20.07
C SER A 37 12.65 -9.11 20.08
N GLY A 38 12.12 -8.27 19.18
CA GLY A 38 12.63 -6.91 18.95
C GLY A 38 14.03 -6.88 18.28
N GLY A 39 14.52 -8.04 17.83
CA GLY A 39 15.82 -8.20 17.19
C GLY A 39 15.94 -7.49 15.85
N VAL A 40 17.13 -7.55 15.24
CA VAL A 40 17.39 -7.01 13.91
C VAL A 40 17.30 -8.13 12.87
N PHE A 41 16.53 -7.91 11.80
CA PHE A 41 16.43 -8.80 10.65
C PHE A 41 17.10 -8.17 9.44
N LEU A 42 18.10 -8.83 8.86
CA LEU A 42 18.79 -8.37 7.64
C LEU A 42 18.21 -9.08 6.41
N ASP A 43 17.46 -8.34 5.60
CA ASP A 43 16.99 -8.76 4.28
C ASP A 43 17.95 -8.23 3.21
N ALA A 44 19.06 -8.94 3.00
CA ALA A 44 20.16 -8.50 2.14
C ALA A 44 19.84 -8.52 0.62
N PHE A 45 18.77 -9.20 0.22
CA PHE A 45 18.33 -9.41 -1.17
C PHE A 45 16.82 -9.21 -1.28
N ALA A 46 16.38 -8.01 -0.98
CA ALA A 46 14.99 -7.75 -0.63
C ALA A 46 14.02 -7.90 -1.81
N GLY A 47 14.43 -7.61 -3.04
CA GLY A 47 13.55 -7.62 -4.22
C GLY A 47 12.28 -6.81 -3.97
N THR A 48 11.12 -7.47 -3.89
CA THR A 48 9.83 -6.81 -3.58
C THR A 48 9.57 -6.55 -2.11
N THR A 49 10.56 -6.80 -1.23
CA THR A 49 10.54 -6.59 0.22
C THR A 49 9.55 -7.46 1.00
N VAL A 50 8.98 -8.50 0.36
CA VAL A 50 7.95 -9.34 0.98
C VAL A 50 8.45 -10.09 2.23
N VAL A 51 9.76 -10.39 2.30
CA VAL A 51 10.40 -11.02 3.47
C VAL A 51 10.63 -9.98 4.58
N GLY A 52 11.22 -8.83 4.26
CA GLY A 52 11.38 -7.72 5.21
C GLY A 52 10.06 -7.24 5.82
N GLN A 53 8.98 -7.19 5.04
CA GLN A 53 7.63 -6.84 5.52
C GLN A 53 7.10 -7.89 6.51
N MET A 54 7.30 -9.18 6.21
CA MET A 54 6.99 -10.27 7.14
C MET A 54 7.80 -10.15 8.45
N ALA A 55 9.08 -9.78 8.37
CA ALA A 55 9.91 -9.60 9.55
C ALA A 55 9.41 -8.45 10.44
N GLN A 56 9.01 -7.31 9.88
CA GLN A 56 8.40 -6.23 10.68
C GLN A 56 7.10 -6.65 11.37
N GLN A 57 6.24 -7.43 10.68
CA GLN A 57 5.03 -8.00 11.30
C GLN A 57 5.33 -8.93 12.48
N LEU A 58 6.50 -9.59 12.47
CA LEU A 58 6.98 -10.41 13.59
C LEU A 58 7.71 -9.59 14.67
N GLY A 59 7.74 -8.26 14.58
CA GLY A 59 8.35 -7.38 15.58
C GLY A 59 9.86 -7.18 15.45
N PHE A 60 10.46 -7.53 14.31
CA PHE A 60 11.87 -7.21 14.05
C PHE A 60 12.05 -5.76 13.58
N ARG A 61 13.21 -5.18 13.89
CA ARG A 61 13.75 -4.03 13.17
C ARG A 61 14.42 -4.54 11.89
N THR A 62 13.93 -4.14 10.73
CA THR A 62 14.43 -4.66 9.45
C THR A 62 15.48 -3.73 8.85
N ILE A 63 16.64 -4.29 8.49
CA ILE A 63 17.61 -3.67 7.57
C ILE A 63 17.40 -4.34 6.22
N SER A 64 17.14 -3.57 5.17
CA SER A 64 16.84 -4.08 3.84
C SER A 64 17.82 -3.54 2.82
N ASN A 65 18.30 -4.41 1.94
CA ASN A 65 19.24 -4.08 0.87
C ASN A 65 18.89 -4.84 -0.40
N ASP A 66 19.18 -4.22 -1.54
CA ASP A 66 19.18 -4.84 -2.86
C ASP A 66 20.02 -3.97 -3.80
N ILE A 67 20.57 -4.55 -4.87
CA ILE A 67 21.31 -3.81 -5.89
C ILE A 67 20.38 -3.01 -6.81
N GLN A 68 19.12 -3.42 -6.92
CA GLN A 68 18.17 -2.83 -7.88
C GLN A 68 17.43 -1.65 -7.27
N HIS A 69 17.45 -0.50 -7.96
CA HIS A 69 16.86 0.74 -7.45
C HIS A 69 15.34 0.64 -7.17
N TYR A 70 14.59 -0.14 -7.95
CA TYR A 70 13.16 -0.32 -7.66
C TYR A 70 12.95 -0.95 -6.28
N SER A 71 13.84 -1.85 -5.84
CA SER A 71 13.73 -2.50 -4.54
C SER A 71 13.92 -1.49 -3.41
N TYR A 72 14.85 -0.54 -3.59
CA TYR A 72 14.98 0.61 -2.69
C TYR A 72 13.67 1.43 -2.60
N VAL A 73 13.04 1.74 -3.75
CA VAL A 73 11.76 2.47 -3.75
C VAL A 73 10.67 1.69 -3.00
N LEU A 74 10.58 0.37 -3.20
CA LEU A 74 9.63 -0.47 -2.47
C LEU A 74 9.96 -0.55 -0.98
N ALA A 75 11.24 -0.64 -0.61
CA ALA A 75 11.67 -0.64 0.80
C ALA A 75 11.31 0.68 1.48
N GLN A 76 11.51 1.81 0.82
CA GLN A 76 11.07 3.10 1.34
C GLN A 76 9.55 3.13 1.55
N ALA A 77 8.77 2.66 0.57
CA ALA A 77 7.32 2.67 0.64
C ALA A 77 6.74 1.71 1.69
N PHE A 78 7.31 0.51 1.84
CA PHE A 78 6.70 -0.56 2.64
C PHE A 78 7.36 -0.81 3.99
N LEU A 79 8.64 -0.48 4.14
CA LEU A 79 9.40 -0.75 5.37
C LEU A 79 9.69 0.51 6.19
N VAL A 80 9.71 1.68 5.56
CA VAL A 80 10.11 2.95 6.22
C VAL A 80 8.95 3.89 6.46
N GLN A 81 7.92 3.91 5.61
CA GLN A 81 6.78 4.80 5.81
C GLN A 81 5.87 4.32 6.95
N ASP A 82 5.85 5.09 8.04
CA ASP A 82 5.01 4.83 9.22
C ASP A 82 3.59 5.42 9.12
N GLY A 83 3.31 6.19 8.05
CA GLY A 83 2.03 6.84 7.89
C GLY A 83 1.89 7.63 6.59
N PRO A 84 0.70 8.22 6.38
CA PRO A 84 0.46 9.10 5.24
C PRO A 84 1.30 10.37 5.31
N PRO A 85 1.59 11.02 4.17
CA PRO A 85 2.18 12.35 4.17
C PRO A 85 1.29 13.38 4.87
N VAL A 86 1.91 14.36 5.53
CA VAL A 86 1.20 15.40 6.31
C VAL A 86 0.76 16.62 5.47
N PHE A 87 1.29 16.78 4.25
CA PHE A 87 0.93 17.85 3.30
C PHE A 87 0.94 19.29 3.87
N SER A 88 1.81 19.58 4.83
CA SER A 88 1.85 20.87 5.53
C SER A 88 2.07 22.08 4.63
N GLY A 89 2.80 21.91 3.52
CA GLY A 89 3.01 22.98 2.54
C GLY A 89 1.91 23.13 1.49
N LEU A 90 0.93 22.19 1.43
CA LEU A 90 -0.14 22.20 0.43
C LEU A 90 -1.50 22.50 1.07
N LEU A 91 -1.79 21.93 2.23
CA LEU A 91 -3.10 22.05 2.89
C LEU A 91 -3.59 23.48 3.13
N PRO A 92 -2.74 24.47 3.48
CA PRO A 92 -3.20 25.85 3.66
C PRO A 92 -3.87 26.45 2.41
N ASP A 93 -3.49 25.98 1.22
CA ASP A 93 -3.92 26.56 -0.06
C ASP A 93 -5.18 25.87 -0.65
N LEU A 94 -5.53 24.67 -0.18
CA LEU A 94 -6.59 23.86 -0.82
C LEU A 94 -8.02 24.26 -0.43
N GLY A 95 -8.22 24.88 0.74
CA GLY A 95 -9.55 25.33 1.19
C GLY A 95 -10.64 24.24 1.22
N VAL A 96 -10.28 22.97 1.46
CA VAL A 96 -11.21 21.83 1.35
C VAL A 96 -12.33 21.93 2.41
N PRO A 97 -13.62 21.92 2.03
CA PRO A 97 -14.72 21.89 2.99
C PRO A 97 -14.80 20.54 3.72
N ASP A 98 -15.17 20.54 5.01
CA ASP A 98 -15.28 19.30 5.79
C ASP A 98 -16.33 18.34 5.22
N ALA A 99 -17.42 18.88 4.66
CA ALA A 99 -18.45 18.08 3.98
C ALA A 99 -17.89 17.32 2.76
N LEU A 100 -16.96 17.91 2.01
CA LEU A 100 -16.33 17.26 0.85
C LEU A 100 -15.41 16.13 1.29
N ALA A 101 -14.60 16.36 2.34
CA ALA A 101 -13.75 15.33 2.91
C ALA A 101 -14.55 14.16 3.51
N ALA A 102 -15.68 14.44 4.17
CA ALA A 102 -16.58 13.43 4.70
C ALA A 102 -17.22 12.59 3.58
N ALA A 103 -17.76 13.24 2.54
CA ALA A 103 -18.35 12.55 1.39
C ALA A 103 -17.33 11.66 0.65
N PHE A 104 -16.08 12.13 0.53
CA PHE A 104 -14.99 11.32 -0.03
C PHE A 104 -14.74 10.05 0.79
N LEU A 105 -14.73 10.14 2.12
CA LEU A 105 -14.52 8.97 2.98
C LEU A 105 -15.63 7.94 2.88
N GLU A 106 -16.89 8.36 2.79
CA GLU A 106 -18.02 7.43 2.67
C GLU A 106 -17.92 6.51 1.45
N LYS A 107 -17.36 7.02 0.34
CA LYS A 107 -17.14 6.25 -0.90
C LYS A 107 -15.76 5.59 -1.00
N THR A 108 -14.83 5.91 -0.09
CA THR A 108 -13.46 5.40 -0.18
C THR A 108 -13.30 4.11 0.61
N ARG A 109 -12.66 3.11 0.01
CA ARG A 109 -12.21 1.90 0.71
C ARG A 109 -10.69 1.85 0.74
N THR A 110 -10.12 1.70 1.93
CA THR A 110 -8.69 1.48 2.11
C THR A 110 -8.37 0.03 2.36
N PHE A 111 -7.25 -0.42 1.81
CA PHE A 111 -6.67 -1.72 2.10
C PHE A 111 -5.29 -1.51 2.72
N GLY A 112 -5.16 -1.81 4.00
CA GLY A 112 -3.87 -1.75 4.70
C GLY A 112 -3.06 -3.01 4.48
N TYR A 113 -1.78 -2.88 4.16
CA TYR A 113 -0.89 -4.04 4.03
C TYR A 113 -0.53 -4.68 5.38
N LEU A 114 -0.26 -3.84 6.40
CA LEU A 114 0.19 -4.28 7.73
C LEU A 114 -0.90 -4.28 8.81
N ARG A 115 -1.93 -3.43 8.68
CA ARG A 115 -3.08 -3.40 9.60
C ARG A 115 -4.33 -3.95 8.92
N LYS A 116 -4.71 -5.17 9.32
CA LYS A 116 -5.98 -5.80 8.95
C LYS A 116 -7.16 -5.38 9.85
N GLU A 117 -6.91 -4.60 10.91
CA GLU A 117 -7.98 -4.16 11.79
C GLU A 117 -8.81 -3.05 11.13
N ALA A 118 -10.12 -3.28 11.10
CA ALA A 118 -11.13 -2.33 10.67
C ALA A 118 -11.26 -1.20 11.71
N GLY A 119 -10.37 -0.22 11.60
CA GLY A 119 -10.46 1.07 12.26
C GLY A 119 -9.84 2.08 11.31
N SER A 120 -10.66 2.97 10.74
CA SER A 120 -10.18 3.95 9.78
C SER A 120 -9.28 4.95 10.51
N TRP A 121 -7.95 4.80 10.38
CA TRP A 121 -6.99 5.84 10.75
C TRP A 121 -7.16 7.10 9.87
N LEU A 122 -7.99 7.01 8.82
CA LEU A 122 -8.47 8.13 8.05
C LEU A 122 -9.73 8.73 8.69
N THR A 123 -9.70 10.03 8.88
CA THR A 123 -10.83 10.86 9.30
C THR A 123 -10.93 12.04 8.34
N ALA A 124 -12.06 12.78 8.35
CA ALA A 124 -12.22 13.94 7.47
C ALA A 124 -11.14 15.02 7.70
N SER A 125 -10.53 15.04 8.88
CA SER A 125 -9.41 15.95 9.22
C SER A 125 -8.04 15.40 8.82
N THR A 126 -7.91 14.14 8.42
CA THR A 126 -6.62 13.56 8.01
C THR A 126 -6.10 14.27 6.76
N PRO A 127 -4.84 14.77 6.74
CA PRO A 127 -4.25 15.48 5.61
C PRO A 127 -4.44 14.81 4.25
N LEU A 128 -4.14 13.50 4.18
CA LEU A 128 -4.30 12.71 2.96
C LEU A 128 -5.74 12.71 2.45
N VAL A 129 -6.73 12.61 3.33
CA VAL A 129 -8.16 12.62 2.95
C VAL A 129 -8.51 13.95 2.31
N ARG A 130 -8.07 15.06 2.91
CA ARG A 130 -8.38 16.40 2.39
C ARG A 130 -7.77 16.60 1.01
N VAL A 131 -6.52 16.20 0.80
CA VAL A 131 -5.85 16.29 -0.50
C VAL A 131 -6.55 15.42 -1.55
N LEU A 132 -6.88 14.18 -1.22
CA LEU A 132 -7.56 13.27 -2.14
C LEU A 132 -8.98 13.74 -2.47
N ALA A 133 -9.72 14.24 -1.48
CA ALA A 133 -11.06 14.80 -1.68
C ALA A 133 -11.03 16.05 -2.58
N TRP A 134 -10.00 16.88 -2.45
CA TRP A 134 -9.79 18.02 -3.34
C TRP A 134 -9.48 17.57 -4.77
N LEU A 135 -8.55 16.63 -4.95
CA LEU A 135 -8.18 16.09 -6.26
C LEU A 135 -9.37 15.44 -6.97
N ASP A 136 -10.19 14.69 -6.23
CA ASP A 136 -11.38 14.01 -6.73
C ASP A 136 -12.51 14.98 -7.10
N ALA A 137 -12.53 16.19 -6.55
CA ALA A 137 -13.48 17.24 -6.90
C ALA A 137 -13.05 18.11 -8.09
N LEU A 138 -11.81 17.97 -8.58
CA LEU A 138 -11.34 18.71 -9.74
C LEU A 138 -12.10 18.26 -11.00
N PRO A 139 -12.45 19.19 -11.90
CA PRO A 139 -13.03 18.82 -13.18
C PRO A 139 -12.04 17.97 -13.97
N GLY A 140 -12.48 16.80 -14.41
CA GLY A 140 -11.73 15.98 -15.34
C GLY A 140 -11.58 16.67 -16.70
N HIS A 141 -10.49 16.38 -17.40
CA HIS A 141 -10.29 16.81 -18.78
C HIS A 141 -10.26 15.59 -19.70
N ASN A 142 -11.06 15.62 -20.77
CA ASN A 142 -10.98 14.62 -21.83
C ASN A 142 -9.60 14.68 -22.50
N GLY A 143 -9.04 13.52 -22.80
CA GLY A 143 -7.75 13.42 -23.44
C GLY A 143 -7.31 11.97 -23.63
N PRO A 144 -6.12 11.76 -24.21
CA PRO A 144 -5.69 10.43 -24.64
C PRO A 144 -5.72 9.38 -23.54
N PHE A 145 -5.59 9.77 -22.26
CA PHE A 145 -5.70 8.85 -21.14
C PHE A 145 -7.14 8.40 -20.88
N VAL A 146 -8.11 9.32 -20.90
CA VAL A 146 -9.54 9.01 -20.72
C VAL A 146 -10.01 8.11 -21.85
N ASP A 147 -9.71 8.49 -23.09
CA ASP A 147 -10.10 7.74 -24.29
C ASP A 147 -9.56 6.30 -24.25
N ALA A 148 -8.35 6.14 -23.71
CA ALA A 148 -7.58 4.90 -23.75
C ALA A 148 -7.76 3.98 -22.53
N TYR A 149 -8.03 4.52 -21.35
CA TYR A 149 -7.87 3.82 -20.07
C TYR A 149 -9.00 4.06 -19.07
N CYS A 150 -10.04 4.83 -19.42
CA CYS A 150 -11.21 5.00 -18.56
C CYS A 150 -12.44 4.31 -19.17
N GLU A 151 -13.38 3.87 -18.33
CA GLU A 151 -14.62 3.20 -18.78
C GLU A 151 -15.49 4.08 -19.69
N GLY A 152 -15.37 5.41 -19.57
CA GLY A 152 -16.06 6.37 -20.43
C GLY A 152 -15.29 6.78 -21.69
N GLY A 153 -14.21 6.08 -22.04
CA GLY A 153 -13.39 6.39 -23.21
C GLY A 153 -13.94 5.76 -24.50
N ASP A 154 -13.91 6.52 -25.59
CA ASP A 154 -14.45 6.10 -26.89
C ASP A 154 -13.48 5.25 -27.75
N ALA A 155 -12.26 4.94 -27.25
CA ALA A 155 -11.24 4.29 -28.08
C ALA A 155 -11.47 2.79 -28.35
N GLY A 156 -12.65 2.25 -28.05
CA GLY A 156 -13.05 0.89 -28.42
C GLY A 156 -12.12 -0.22 -27.91
N ARG A 157 -11.69 -0.15 -26.64
CA ARG A 157 -10.67 -1.05 -26.09
C ARG A 157 -11.24 -2.16 -25.19
N ASN A 158 -10.59 -3.33 -25.22
CA ASN A 158 -10.96 -4.55 -24.48
C ASN A 158 -10.28 -4.71 -23.10
N TYR A 159 -9.73 -3.64 -22.48
CA TYR A 159 -8.97 -3.80 -21.23
C TYR A 159 -9.85 -4.05 -19.99
N PHE A 160 -11.14 -3.74 -20.07
CA PHE A 160 -12.11 -3.92 -18.98
C PHE A 160 -13.10 -5.07 -19.20
N SER A 161 -12.82 -5.98 -20.16
CA SER A 161 -13.61 -7.20 -20.39
C SER A 161 -13.21 -8.36 -19.48
#